data_AF-A0A656HF35-F1
#
_entry.id   AF-A0A656HF35-F1
#
_cell.length_a   1.000
_cell.length_b   1.000
_cell.length_c   1.000
_cell.angle_alpha   90.00
_cell.angle_beta   90.00
_cell.angle_gamma   90.00
#
_symmetry.space_group_name_H-M   'P 1'
#
loop_
_entity.id
_entity.type
_entity.pdbx_description
1 polymer ?
#
loop_
_entity_poly.entity_id
_entity_poly.type
_entity_poly.pdbx_seq_one_letter_code
_entity_poly.pdbx_strand_id
1 'polypeptide(L)'
;MYNLDMTALSEFARKNVDMSSLCEYARQFSGLDARKISLLHRMYEDVIPSLQRVTHNFYSRLQNIAKAHEYLEGHQIENLKQTHLAWVHELFNTDFDVTYTRKMYMVGDIHVRVKLPVEFMGASIGIIQSELVRLFGEMYVDDQEATLDAIQAINAATAFSLLVMQKSYHSFTLAAQLESFLLITGISQNLFDDMRKDYRTGLHEPLKRNPILGGD
;
A
#
# COMPACT_ATOMS: atom_id res chain seq x y z
N MET A 1 -29.92 3.49 -6.89
CA MET A 1 -28.54 3.16 -6.48
C MET A 1 -27.76 4.47 -6.54
N TYR A 2 -27.34 5.02 -5.40
CA TYR A 2 -26.56 6.26 -5.39
C TYR A 2 -25.18 5.95 -5.98
N ASN A 3 -24.82 6.61 -7.08
CA ASN A 3 -23.47 6.52 -7.64
C ASN A 3 -22.60 7.52 -6.89
N LEU A 4 -21.81 7.03 -5.93
CA LEU A 4 -20.74 7.82 -5.32
C LEU A 4 -19.73 8.17 -6.41
N ASP A 5 -19.36 9.45 -6.52
CA ASP A 5 -18.31 9.86 -7.45
C ASP A 5 -16.95 9.38 -6.91
N MET A 6 -16.49 8.26 -7.46
CA MET A 6 -15.20 7.64 -7.12
C MET A 6 -14.01 8.58 -7.29
N THR A 7 -14.10 9.57 -8.18
CA THR A 7 -13.03 10.53 -8.43
C THR A 7 -12.97 11.55 -7.30
N ALA A 8 -14.11 12.16 -6.96
CA ALA A 8 -14.22 13.10 -5.85
C ALA A 8 -13.84 12.45 -4.50
N LEU A 9 -14.26 11.20 -4.28
CA LEU A 9 -13.90 10.41 -3.10
C LEU A 9 -12.40 10.15 -2.97
N SER A 10 -11.76 9.74 -4.08
CA SER A 10 -10.31 9.54 -4.13
C SER A 10 -9.55 10.83 -3.83
N GLU A 11 -10.00 11.97 -4.37
CA GLU A 11 -9.41 13.27 -4.09
C GLU A 11 -9.56 13.69 -2.63
N PHE A 12 -10.73 13.46 -2.04
CA PHE A 12 -10.96 13.72 -0.63
C PHE A 12 -10.09 12.84 0.27
N ALA A 13 -9.98 11.55 -0.03
CA ALA A 13 -9.10 10.62 0.67
C ALA A 13 -7.62 11.06 0.56
N ARG A 14 -7.19 11.58 -0.59
CA ARG A 14 -5.81 12.06 -0.82
C ARG A 14 -5.46 13.30 0.00
N LYS A 15 -6.36 14.28 0.10
CA LYS A 15 -6.09 15.57 0.78
C LYS A 15 -5.78 15.44 2.28
N ASN A 16 -6.18 14.33 2.89
CA ASN A 16 -6.13 14.14 4.34
C ASN A 16 -5.00 13.22 4.83
N VAL A 17 -4.05 12.84 3.97
CA VAL A 17 -2.92 11.97 4.37
C VAL A 17 -1.62 12.75 4.46
N ASP A 18 -1.04 12.76 5.65
CA ASP A 18 0.33 13.22 5.89
C ASP A 18 1.34 12.17 5.40
N MET A 19 2.05 12.49 4.32
CA MET A 19 3.01 11.60 3.68
C MET A 19 4.30 11.42 4.50
N SER A 20 4.69 12.40 5.30
CA SER A 20 5.87 12.28 6.16
C SER A 20 5.60 11.28 7.28
N SER A 21 4.47 11.45 7.98
CA SER A 21 4.01 10.49 8.99
C SER A 21 3.80 9.09 8.40
N LEU A 22 3.26 8.97 7.19
CA LEU A 22 3.10 7.69 6.52
C LEU A 22 4.43 7.03 6.16
N CYS A 23 5.40 7.81 5.68
CA CYS A 23 6.75 7.31 5.37
C CYS A 23 7.41 6.73 6.63
N GLU A 24 7.39 7.47 7.74
CA GLU A 24 7.94 7.01 9.01
C GLU A 24 7.23 5.75 9.53
N TYR A 25 5.89 5.75 9.50
CA TYR A 25 5.08 4.60 9.87
C TYR A 25 5.42 3.36 9.04
N ALA A 26 5.56 3.52 7.72
CA ALA A 26 5.93 2.43 6.82
C ALA A 26 7.33 1.89 7.11
N ARG A 27 8.32 2.75 7.40
CA ARG A 27 9.68 2.33 7.79
C ARG A 27 9.69 1.50 9.07
N GLN A 28 8.94 1.94 10.08
CA GLN A 28 8.89 1.26 11.38
C GLN A 28 8.33 -0.16 11.25
N PHE A 29 7.22 -0.32 10.52
CA PHE A 29 6.58 -1.63 10.37
C PHE A 29 7.32 -2.56 9.41
N SER A 30 7.95 -2.03 8.36
CA SER A 30 8.70 -2.86 7.41
C SER A 30 10.10 -3.22 7.89
N GLY A 31 10.63 -2.48 8.86
CA GLY A 31 12.03 -2.60 9.29
C GLY A 31 13.02 -2.11 8.23
N LEU A 32 12.59 -1.29 7.27
CA LEU A 32 13.45 -0.75 6.22
C LEU A 32 14.33 0.38 6.77
N ASP A 33 15.59 0.03 7.05
CA ASP A 33 16.61 0.93 7.57
C ASP A 33 17.63 1.32 6.49
N ALA A 34 18.55 2.24 6.84
CA ALA A 34 19.59 2.72 5.94
C ALA A 34 20.53 1.59 5.45
N ARG A 35 20.82 0.59 6.29
CA ARG A 35 21.69 -0.55 5.91
C ARG A 35 21.05 -1.36 4.80
N LYS A 36 19.75 -1.68 4.92
CA LYS A 36 18.98 -2.42 3.91
C LYS A 36 18.86 -1.63 2.61
N ILE A 37 18.62 -0.31 2.67
CA ILE A 37 18.59 0.54 1.48
C ILE A 37 19.95 0.54 0.78
N SER A 38 21.05 0.74 1.50
CA SER A 38 22.39 0.66 0.91
C SER A 38 22.71 -0.70 0.32
N LEU A 39 22.21 -1.79 0.93
CA LEU A 39 22.35 -3.13 0.37
C LEU A 39 21.59 -3.27 -0.95
N LEU A 40 20.33 -2.82 -1.01
CA LEU A 40 19.52 -2.83 -2.24
C LEU A 40 20.21 -2.06 -3.38
N HIS A 41 20.78 -0.88 -3.09
CA HIS A 41 21.55 -0.10 -4.06
C HIS A 41 22.78 -0.86 -4.56
N ARG A 42 23.54 -1.50 -3.67
CA ARG A 42 24.73 -2.28 -4.06
C ARG A 42 24.39 -3.47 -4.95
N MET A 43 23.27 -4.13 -4.68
CA MET A 43 22.81 -5.28 -5.46
C MET A 43 22.28 -4.89 -6.85
N TYR A 44 22.01 -3.60 -7.09
CA TYR A 44 21.23 -3.17 -8.24
C TYR A 44 21.86 -3.60 -9.58
N GLU A 45 23.15 -3.33 -9.78
CA GLU A 45 23.87 -3.69 -11.00
C GLU A 45 23.82 -5.19 -11.29
N ASP A 46 23.91 -6.02 -10.25
CA ASP A 46 23.91 -7.48 -10.38
C ASP A 46 22.51 -8.03 -10.71
N VAL A 47 21.44 -7.41 -10.21
CA VAL A 47 20.06 -7.89 -10.43
C VAL A 47 19.45 -7.40 -11.74
N ILE A 48 19.88 -6.25 -12.26
CA ILE A 48 19.31 -5.61 -13.49
C ILE A 48 19.08 -6.60 -14.63
N PRO A 49 20.07 -7.46 -15.02
CA PRO A 49 19.89 -8.38 -16.14
C PRO A 49 18.74 -9.37 -15.96
N SER A 50 18.32 -9.62 -14.71
CA SER A 50 17.26 -10.56 -14.36
C SER A 50 15.89 -9.92 -14.12
N LEU A 51 15.79 -8.60 -13.95
CA LEU A 51 14.52 -7.97 -13.54
C LEU A 51 13.41 -8.08 -14.61
N GLN A 52 13.78 -8.13 -15.89
CA GLN A 52 12.83 -8.38 -16.97
C GLN A 52 12.22 -9.79 -16.87
N ARG A 53 13.03 -10.80 -16.54
CA ARG A 53 12.58 -12.19 -16.32
C ARG A 53 11.66 -12.27 -15.09
N VAL A 54 12.01 -11.57 -14.01
CA VAL A 54 11.18 -11.48 -12.80
C VAL A 54 9.79 -10.92 -13.13
N THR A 55 9.72 -9.81 -13.88
CA THR A 55 8.45 -9.21 -14.30
C THR A 55 7.67 -10.12 -15.25
N HIS A 56 8.34 -10.79 -16.18
CA HIS A 56 7.70 -11.75 -17.07
C HIS A 56 7.02 -12.86 -16.26
N ASN A 57 7.74 -13.48 -15.33
CA ASN A 57 7.22 -14.57 -14.51
C ASN A 57 6.07 -14.13 -13.61
N PHE A 58 6.11 -12.91 -13.07
CA PHE A 58 5.01 -12.32 -12.31
C PHE A 58 3.71 -12.32 -13.13
N TYR A 59 3.72 -11.76 -14.34
CA TYR A 59 2.52 -11.71 -15.19
C TYR A 59 2.11 -13.09 -15.70
N SER A 60 3.07 -13.96 -16.03
CA SER A 60 2.77 -15.34 -16.41
C SER A 60 2.04 -16.09 -15.29
N ARG A 61 2.43 -15.89 -14.02
CA ARG A 61 1.70 -16.47 -12.88
C ARG A 61 0.34 -15.81 -12.69
N LEU A 62 0.26 -14.49 -12.79
CA LEU A 62 -1.00 -13.74 -12.61
C LEU A 62 -2.05 -14.13 -13.67
N GLN A 63 -1.65 -14.33 -14.92
CA GLN A 63 -2.52 -14.79 -16.01
C GLN A 63 -3.06 -16.21 -15.82
N ASN A 64 -2.48 -17.01 -14.92
CA ASN A 64 -2.99 -18.34 -14.59
C ASN A 64 -3.98 -18.32 -13.41
N ILE A 65 -4.22 -17.15 -12.79
CA ILE A 65 -5.16 -17.00 -11.69
C ILE A 65 -6.50 -16.54 -12.27
N ALA A 66 -7.51 -17.43 -12.25
CA ALA A 66 -8.84 -17.13 -12.83
C ALA A 66 -9.46 -15.84 -12.28
N LYS A 67 -9.29 -15.59 -10.97
CA LYS A 67 -9.79 -14.35 -10.32
C LYS A 67 -9.06 -13.07 -10.78
N ALA A 68 -7.88 -13.19 -11.37
CA ALA A 68 -7.13 -12.04 -11.88
C ALA A 68 -7.52 -11.64 -13.30
N HIS A 69 -8.21 -12.53 -14.04
CA HIS A 69 -8.54 -12.30 -15.46
C HIS A 69 -9.35 -11.02 -15.67
N GLU A 70 -10.34 -10.74 -14.83
CA GLU A 70 -11.19 -9.55 -14.96
C GLU A 70 -10.41 -8.22 -14.84
N TYR A 71 -9.25 -8.22 -14.17
CA TYR A 71 -8.39 -7.04 -14.02
C TYR A 71 -7.27 -6.96 -15.06
N LEU A 72 -7.12 -8.01 -15.87
CA LEU A 72 -6.15 -8.08 -16.96
C LEU A 72 -6.83 -7.92 -18.33
N GLU A 73 -8.10 -8.30 -18.43
CA GLU A 73 -8.89 -8.19 -19.65
C GLU A 73 -9.01 -6.73 -20.11
N GLY A 74 -8.88 -6.50 -21.42
CA GLY A 74 -8.92 -5.15 -22.00
C GLY A 74 -7.66 -4.30 -21.76
N HIS A 75 -6.72 -4.74 -20.93
CA HIS A 75 -5.44 -4.07 -20.72
C HIS A 75 -4.35 -4.60 -21.66
N GLN A 76 -3.50 -3.71 -22.13
CA GLN A 76 -2.28 -4.09 -22.84
C GLN A 76 -1.26 -4.62 -21.82
N ILE A 77 -1.16 -5.95 -21.73
CA ILE A 77 -0.26 -6.64 -20.79
C ILE A 77 1.19 -6.11 -20.86
N GLU A 78 1.68 -5.77 -22.05
CA GLU A 78 3.04 -5.23 -22.20
C GLU A 78 3.20 -3.85 -21.53
N ASN A 79 2.17 -3.00 -21.53
CA ASN A 79 2.22 -1.73 -20.80
C ASN A 79 2.22 -1.96 -19.28
N LEU A 80 1.44 -2.95 -18.81
CA LEU A 80 1.45 -3.37 -17.41
C LEU A 80 2.82 -3.93 -16.99
N LYS A 81 3.45 -4.73 -17.85
CA LYS A 81 4.83 -5.20 -17.64
C LYS A 81 5.84 -4.06 -17.58
N GLN A 82 5.76 -3.07 -18.47
CA GLN A 82 6.68 -1.94 -18.46
C GLN A 82 6.58 -1.13 -17.17
N THR A 83 5.36 -0.80 -16.74
CA THR A 83 5.12 -0.04 -15.50
C THR A 83 5.54 -0.83 -14.26
N HIS A 84 5.25 -2.14 -14.23
CA HIS A 84 5.69 -3.02 -13.16
C HIS A 84 7.22 -3.18 -13.13
N LEU A 85 7.86 -3.37 -14.28
CA LEU A 85 9.31 -3.48 -14.37
C LEU A 85 9.98 -2.21 -13.83
N ALA A 86 9.49 -1.02 -14.22
CA ALA A 86 9.99 0.24 -13.68
C ALA A 86 9.89 0.29 -12.15
N TRP A 87 8.78 -0.18 -11.58
CA TRP A 87 8.63 -0.28 -10.12
C TRP A 87 9.59 -1.31 -9.50
N VAL A 88 9.83 -2.46 -10.14
CA VAL A 88 10.79 -3.46 -9.65
C VAL A 88 12.21 -2.88 -9.63
N HIS A 89 12.61 -2.09 -10.63
CA HIS A 89 13.89 -1.35 -10.61
C HIS A 89 13.97 -0.39 -9.41
N GLU A 90 12.87 0.32 -9.11
CA GLU A 90 12.84 1.26 -7.99
C GLU A 90 13.06 0.61 -6.62
N LEU A 91 12.66 -0.65 -6.44
CA LEU A 91 12.96 -1.39 -5.20
C LEU A 91 14.46 -1.45 -4.90
N PHE A 92 15.31 -1.34 -5.91
CA PHE A 92 16.76 -1.43 -5.79
C PHE A 92 17.50 -0.09 -5.93
N ASN A 93 16.84 0.99 -6.35
CA ASN A 93 17.54 2.24 -6.67
C ASN A 93 16.90 3.51 -6.07
N THR A 94 15.85 3.37 -5.25
CA THR A 94 15.20 4.48 -4.55
C THR A 94 15.66 4.60 -3.09
N ASP A 95 15.45 5.77 -2.50
CA ASP A 95 15.76 6.05 -1.08
C ASP A 95 14.57 5.80 -0.15
N PHE A 96 13.41 5.42 -0.70
CA PHE A 96 12.15 5.21 0.02
C PHE A 96 11.73 6.45 0.83
N ASP A 97 11.97 7.62 0.28
CA ASP A 97 11.69 8.91 0.89
C ASP A 97 10.19 9.28 0.80
N VAL A 98 9.85 10.50 1.20
CA VAL A 98 8.48 11.03 1.10
C VAL A 98 8.01 11.09 -0.37
N THR A 99 8.91 11.30 -1.32
CA THR A 99 8.61 11.30 -2.76
C THR A 99 8.18 9.91 -3.23
N TYR A 100 8.95 8.88 -2.89
CA TYR A 100 8.60 7.48 -3.17
C TYR A 100 7.31 7.06 -2.46
N THR A 101 7.13 7.49 -1.20
CA THR A 101 5.90 7.25 -0.43
C THR A 101 4.68 7.80 -1.15
N ARG A 102 4.75 9.05 -1.63
CA ARG A 102 3.67 9.68 -2.40
C ARG A 102 3.39 8.90 -3.68
N LYS A 103 4.43 8.46 -4.39
CA LYS A 103 4.29 7.64 -5.60
C LYS A 103 3.55 6.33 -5.29
N MET A 104 3.96 5.58 -4.27
CA MET A 104 3.33 4.31 -3.90
C MET A 104 1.89 4.51 -3.43
N TYR A 105 1.59 5.61 -2.73
CA TYR A 105 0.22 5.94 -2.37
C TYR A 105 -0.65 6.16 -3.61
N MET A 106 -0.13 6.85 -4.64
CA MET A 106 -0.81 7.04 -5.92
C MET A 106 -0.97 5.73 -6.69
N VAL A 107 0.00 4.82 -6.64
CA VAL A 107 -0.13 3.48 -7.20
C VAL A 107 -1.27 2.72 -6.53
N GLY A 108 -1.36 2.76 -5.19
CA GLY A 108 -2.49 2.17 -4.47
C GLY A 108 -3.83 2.79 -4.90
N ASP A 109 -3.90 4.11 -5.06
CA ASP A 109 -5.10 4.83 -5.53
C ASP A 109 -5.51 4.43 -6.96
N ILE A 110 -4.55 4.15 -7.86
CA ILE A 110 -4.86 3.60 -9.18
C ILE A 110 -5.56 2.24 -9.04
N HIS A 111 -5.04 1.35 -8.17
CA HIS A 111 -5.64 0.04 -7.94
C HIS A 111 -7.06 0.13 -7.35
N VAL A 112 -7.29 1.07 -6.42
CA VAL A 112 -8.63 1.39 -5.90
C VAL A 112 -9.59 1.81 -7.01
N ARG A 113 -9.14 2.69 -7.93
CA ARG A 113 -9.99 3.20 -9.02
C ARG A 113 -10.38 2.12 -10.04
N VAL A 114 -9.49 1.16 -10.29
CA VAL A 114 -9.83 -0.03 -11.10
C VAL A 114 -10.55 -1.11 -10.29
N LYS A 115 -10.94 -0.82 -9.05
CA LYS A 115 -11.67 -1.71 -8.14
C LYS A 115 -10.96 -3.03 -7.88
N LEU A 116 -9.63 -3.04 -7.92
CA LEU A 116 -8.86 -4.22 -7.58
C LEU A 116 -9.07 -4.54 -6.09
N PRO A 117 -9.41 -5.77 -5.71
CA PRO A 117 -9.55 -6.14 -4.31
C PRO A 117 -8.24 -5.99 -3.55
N VAL A 118 -8.28 -5.45 -2.32
CA VAL A 118 -7.06 -5.16 -1.54
C VAL A 118 -6.22 -6.40 -1.26
N GLU A 119 -6.83 -7.58 -1.16
CA GLU A 119 -6.14 -8.85 -0.97
C GLU A 119 -5.27 -9.25 -2.17
N PHE A 120 -5.59 -8.76 -3.38
CA PHE A 120 -4.76 -8.98 -4.57
C PHE A 120 -3.43 -8.23 -4.47
N MET A 121 -3.38 -7.10 -3.74
CA MET A 121 -2.12 -6.40 -3.48
C MET A 121 -1.15 -7.30 -2.69
N GLY A 122 -1.63 -7.89 -1.60
CA GLY A 122 -0.85 -8.82 -0.78
C GLY A 122 -0.42 -10.06 -1.56
N ALA A 123 -1.36 -10.66 -2.31
CA ALA A 123 -1.06 -11.83 -3.15
C ALA A 123 -0.01 -11.51 -4.23
N SER A 124 -0.11 -10.35 -4.87
CA SER A 124 0.85 -9.90 -5.89
C SER A 124 2.24 -9.68 -5.30
N ILE A 125 2.33 -9.07 -4.11
CA ILE A 125 3.60 -8.93 -3.39
C ILE A 125 4.23 -10.31 -3.07
N GLY A 126 3.43 -11.30 -2.70
CA GLY A 126 3.92 -12.66 -2.48
C GLY A 126 4.50 -13.31 -3.76
N ILE A 127 3.90 -13.06 -4.92
CA ILE A 127 4.41 -13.57 -6.20
C ILE A 127 5.77 -12.95 -6.52
N ILE A 128 5.89 -11.62 -6.46
CA ILE A 128 7.16 -10.93 -6.77
C ILE A 128 8.26 -11.29 -5.76
N GLN A 129 7.94 -11.39 -4.47
CA GLN A 129 8.89 -11.85 -3.45
C GLN A 129 9.40 -13.26 -3.76
N SER A 130 8.53 -14.19 -4.16
CA SER A 130 8.94 -15.55 -4.54
C SER A 130 9.94 -15.56 -5.70
N GLU A 131 9.72 -14.71 -6.70
CA GLU A 131 10.61 -14.57 -7.86
C GLU A 131 11.96 -13.98 -7.49
N LEU A 132 11.98 -12.96 -6.61
CA LEU A 132 13.20 -12.31 -6.14
C LEU A 132 14.01 -13.19 -5.19
N VAL A 133 13.35 -13.93 -4.29
CA VAL A 133 14.01 -14.91 -3.41
C VAL A 133 14.70 -15.99 -4.25
N ARG A 134 14.04 -16.50 -5.30
CA ARG A 134 14.67 -17.47 -6.21
C ARG A 134 15.89 -16.85 -6.91
N LEU A 135 15.76 -15.63 -7.42
CA LEU A 135 16.87 -14.90 -8.05
C LEU A 135 18.07 -14.80 -7.10
N PHE A 136 17.86 -14.45 -5.83
CA PHE A 136 18.96 -14.33 -4.87
C PHE A 136 19.62 -15.68 -4.54
N GLY A 137 18.84 -16.75 -4.47
CA GLY A 137 19.39 -18.11 -4.32
C GLY A 137 20.23 -18.55 -5.53
N GLU A 138 19.90 -18.08 -6.74
CA GLU A 138 20.72 -18.30 -7.94
C GLU A 138 22.01 -17.46 -7.92
N MET A 139 21.93 -16.20 -7.49
CA MET A 139 23.05 -15.25 -7.50
C MET A 139 24.09 -15.52 -6.41
N TYR A 140 23.64 -15.90 -5.22
CA TYR A 140 24.47 -16.05 -4.02
C TYR A 140 24.56 -17.51 -3.57
N VAL A 141 24.65 -18.44 -4.53
CA VAL A 141 24.58 -19.90 -4.29
C VAL A 141 25.57 -20.40 -3.22
N ASP A 142 26.76 -19.81 -3.16
CA ASP A 142 27.82 -20.17 -2.21
C ASP A 142 27.95 -19.15 -1.05
N ASP A 143 27.06 -18.16 -0.97
CA ASP A 143 27.07 -17.11 0.05
C ASP A 143 25.70 -17.02 0.74
N GLN A 144 25.56 -17.85 1.77
CA GLN A 144 24.34 -17.92 2.56
C GLN A 144 24.04 -16.60 3.29
N GLU A 145 25.07 -15.88 3.74
CA GLU A 145 24.89 -14.62 4.45
C GLU A 145 24.36 -13.55 3.50
N ALA A 146 24.96 -13.41 2.31
CA ALA A 146 24.48 -12.49 1.28
C ALA A 146 23.06 -12.82 0.81
N THR A 147 22.74 -14.12 0.66
CA THR A 147 21.37 -14.57 0.34
C THR A 147 20.37 -14.10 1.39
N LEU A 148 20.67 -14.30 2.68
CA LEU A 148 19.78 -13.91 3.78
C LEU A 148 19.62 -12.39 3.86
N ASP A 149 20.72 -11.65 3.73
CA ASP A 149 20.73 -10.19 3.76
C ASP A 149 19.90 -9.60 2.60
N ALA A 150 20.05 -10.16 1.40
CA ALA A 150 19.26 -9.80 0.22
C ALA A 150 17.75 -10.04 0.43
N ILE A 151 17.39 -11.21 0.97
CA ILE A 151 16.00 -11.56 1.29
C ILE A 151 15.41 -10.59 2.34
N GLN A 152 16.15 -10.29 3.40
CA GLN A 152 15.68 -9.37 4.43
C GLN A 152 15.47 -7.95 3.89
N ALA A 153 16.39 -7.48 3.05
CA ALA A 153 16.28 -6.15 2.45
C ALA A 153 15.10 -6.03 1.49
N ILE A 154 14.90 -7.02 0.61
CA ILE A 154 13.77 -6.98 -0.33
C ILE A 154 12.42 -7.14 0.38
N ASN A 155 12.37 -7.96 1.43
CA ASN A 155 11.15 -8.13 2.22
C ASN A 155 10.76 -6.81 2.90
N ALA A 156 11.74 -6.09 3.45
CA ALA A 156 11.50 -4.76 4.03
C ALA A 156 11.05 -3.73 2.97
N ALA A 157 11.69 -3.72 1.80
CA ALA A 157 11.32 -2.82 0.70
C ALA A 157 9.90 -3.07 0.18
N THR A 158 9.57 -4.33 -0.10
CA THR A 158 8.24 -4.71 -0.60
C THR A 158 7.15 -4.55 0.46
N ALA A 159 7.45 -4.83 1.74
CA ALA A 159 6.53 -4.56 2.85
C ALA A 159 6.26 -3.07 3.04
N PHE A 160 7.28 -2.21 2.89
CA PHE A 160 7.11 -0.76 2.89
C PHE A 160 6.12 -0.34 1.79
N SER A 161 6.36 -0.76 0.54
CA SER A 161 5.52 -0.37 -0.59
C SER A 161 4.09 -0.90 -0.44
N LEU A 162 3.92 -2.14 0.02
CA LEU A 162 2.62 -2.74 0.29
C LEU A 162 1.84 -1.94 1.34
N LEU A 163 2.48 -1.60 2.46
CA LEU A 163 1.84 -0.84 3.54
C LEU A 163 1.35 0.52 3.03
N VAL A 164 2.20 1.23 2.29
CA VAL A 164 1.85 2.54 1.73
C VAL A 164 0.68 2.44 0.75
N MET A 165 0.70 1.45 -0.15
CA MET A 165 -0.43 1.19 -1.06
C MET A 165 -1.71 0.82 -0.29
N GLN A 166 -1.64 -0.02 0.73
CA GLN A 166 -2.81 -0.39 1.54
C GLN A 166 -3.40 0.79 2.32
N LYS A 167 -2.60 1.80 2.68
CA LYS A 167 -3.13 3.03 3.28
C LYS A 167 -4.02 3.80 2.33
N SER A 168 -3.79 3.77 1.01
CA SER A 168 -4.72 4.42 0.07
C SER A 168 -6.09 3.74 0.05
N TYR A 169 -6.13 2.40 0.12
CA TYR A 169 -7.38 1.63 0.25
C TYR A 169 -8.14 1.96 1.53
N HIS A 170 -7.43 2.05 2.66
CA HIS A 170 -8.03 2.39 3.94
C HIS A 170 -8.63 3.79 3.93
N SER A 171 -7.86 4.79 3.48
CA SER A 171 -8.32 6.17 3.35
C SER A 171 -9.53 6.28 2.43
N PHE A 172 -9.52 5.57 1.30
CA PHE A 172 -10.65 5.53 0.38
C PHE A 172 -11.90 4.94 1.02
N THR A 173 -11.76 3.79 1.70
CA THR A 173 -12.89 3.12 2.39
C THR A 173 -13.50 4.03 3.45
N LEU A 174 -12.67 4.70 4.25
CA LEU A 174 -13.13 5.64 5.27
C LEU A 174 -13.84 6.85 4.66
N ALA A 175 -13.31 7.40 3.57
CA ALA A 175 -13.95 8.49 2.83
C ALA A 175 -15.33 8.09 2.28
N ALA A 176 -15.44 6.91 1.66
CA ALA A 176 -16.70 6.39 1.12
C ALA A 176 -17.74 6.12 2.22
N GLN A 177 -17.31 5.61 3.38
CA GLN A 177 -18.17 5.41 4.54
C GLN A 177 -18.66 6.74 5.12
N LEU A 178 -17.78 7.73 5.23
CA LEU A 178 -18.15 9.07 5.69
C LEU A 178 -19.16 9.72 4.74
N GLU A 179 -18.90 9.69 3.43
CA GLU A 179 -19.84 10.26 2.45
C GLU A 179 -21.21 9.58 2.53
N SER A 180 -21.23 8.25 2.60
CA SER A 180 -22.48 7.48 2.76
C SER A 180 -23.22 7.88 4.05
N PHE A 181 -22.50 8.05 5.17
CA PHE A 181 -23.07 8.49 6.44
C PHE A 181 -23.68 9.90 6.35
N LEU A 182 -22.96 10.86 5.78
CA LEU A 182 -23.44 12.23 5.61
C LEU A 182 -24.69 12.28 4.71
N LEU A 183 -24.70 11.50 3.62
CA LEU A 183 -25.86 11.37 2.73
C LEU A 183 -27.08 10.76 3.43
N ILE A 184 -26.90 9.70 4.21
CA ILE A 184 -27.99 9.00 4.91
C ILE A 184 -28.58 9.88 6.02
N THR A 185 -27.74 10.58 6.77
CA THR A 185 -28.16 11.38 7.93
C THR A 185 -28.61 12.80 7.57
N GLY A 186 -28.18 13.32 6.42
CA GLY A 186 -28.37 14.72 6.04
C GLY A 186 -27.50 15.70 6.84
N ILE A 187 -26.56 15.19 7.65
CA ILE A 187 -25.63 16.01 8.43
C ILE A 187 -24.57 16.62 7.50
N SER A 188 -24.24 17.89 7.72
CA SER A 188 -23.16 18.55 6.97
C SER A 188 -21.78 18.07 7.44
N GLN A 189 -20.80 18.08 6.55
CA GLN A 189 -19.43 17.70 6.90
C GLN A 189 -18.86 18.55 8.05
N ASN A 190 -19.14 19.86 8.06
CA ASN A 190 -18.71 20.74 9.14
C ASN A 190 -19.30 20.31 10.49
N LEU A 191 -20.61 19.99 10.53
CA LEU A 191 -21.25 19.52 11.75
C LEU A 191 -20.65 18.18 12.22
N PHE A 192 -20.36 17.26 11.29
CA PHE A 192 -19.66 16.02 11.64
C PHE A 192 -18.26 16.27 12.21
N ASP A 193 -17.48 17.17 11.60
CA ASP A 193 -16.14 17.51 12.06
C ASP A 193 -16.16 18.17 13.44
N ASP A 194 -17.13 19.05 13.71
CA ASP A 194 -17.38 19.67 15.02
C ASP A 194 -17.75 18.60 16.07
N MET A 195 -18.71 17.73 15.76
CA MET A 195 -19.09 16.61 16.64
C MET A 195 -17.91 15.68 16.95
N ARG A 196 -17.08 15.38 15.95
CA ARG A 196 -15.88 14.55 16.13
C ARG A 196 -14.85 15.25 17.03
N LYS A 197 -14.68 16.57 16.89
CA LYS A 197 -13.77 17.36 17.71
C LYS A 197 -14.23 17.36 19.16
N ASP A 198 -15.52 17.60 19.41
CA ASP A 198 -16.13 17.57 20.74
C ASP A 198 -16.07 16.18 21.38
N TYR A 199 -16.24 15.12 20.59
CA TYR A 199 -16.06 13.75 21.06
C TYR A 199 -14.59 13.46 21.46
N ARG A 200 -13.61 13.92 20.68
CA ARG A 200 -12.18 13.74 20.99
C ARG A 200 -11.74 14.54 22.22
N THR A 201 -12.28 15.73 22.44
CA THR A 201 -12.00 16.51 23.64
C THR A 201 -12.74 15.95 24.87
N GLY A 202 -13.94 15.41 24.70
CA GLY A 202 -14.73 14.77 25.74
C GLY A 202 -14.16 13.43 26.25
N LEU A 203 -13.34 12.73 25.47
CA LEU A 203 -12.63 11.51 25.92
C LEU A 203 -11.59 11.76 27.04
N HIS A 204 -11.25 13.02 27.34
CA HIS A 204 -10.40 13.39 28.47
C HIS A 204 -11.17 13.73 29.75
N GLU A 205 -12.51 13.77 29.74
CA GLU A 205 -13.33 13.71 30.94
C GLU A 205 -13.96 12.32 31.08
N PRO A 206 -13.73 11.59 32.18
CA PRO A 206 -14.45 10.34 32.39
C PRO A 206 -15.95 10.67 32.42
N LEU A 207 -16.74 9.98 31.59
CA LEU A 207 -18.19 9.99 31.63
C LEU A 207 -18.65 9.82 33.08
N LYS A 208 -19.02 10.92 33.74
CA LYS A 208 -19.61 10.87 35.07
C LYS A 208 -20.92 10.13 34.91
N ARG A 209 -20.95 8.87 35.38
CA ARG A 209 -22.20 8.11 35.51
C ARG A 209 -23.17 8.99 36.29
N ASN A 210 -24.26 9.39 35.65
CA ASN A 210 -25.37 10.05 36.31
C ASN A 210 -26.02 9.01 37.26
N PRO A 211 -26.07 9.24 38.58
CA PRO A 211 -26.71 8.31 39.51
C PRO A 211 -28.19 8.65 39.57
N ILE A 212 -28.97 8.17 38.61
CA ILE A 212 -30.44 8.14 38.69
C ILE A 212 -30.82 6.83 37.99
N LEU A 213 -31.05 5.71 38.69
CA LEU A 213 -32.20 5.46 39.54
C LEU A 213 -31.81 4.53 40.70
N GLY A 214 -32.02 5.00 41.92
CA GLY A 214 -31.91 4.25 43.15
C GLY A 214 -32.61 5.06 44.23
N GLY A 215 -33.94 5.01 44.22
CA GLY A 215 -34.80 5.52 45.28
C GLY A 215 -35.73 4.40 45.70
N ASP A 216 -35.52 3.98 46.94
CA ASP A 216 -36.38 3.25 47.90
C ASP A 216 -37.72 2.68 47.42
#